data_AF-R5JC19-F1
#
_entry.id   AF-R5JC19-F1
#
_cell.length_a   1.000
_cell.length_b   1.000
_cell.length_c   1.000
_cell.angle_alpha   90.00
_cell.angle_beta   90.00
_cell.angle_gamma   90.00
#
_symmetry.space_group_name_H-M   'P 1'
#
loop_
_entity.id
_entity.type
_entity.pdbx_description
1 polymer ?
#
loop_
_entity_poly.entity_id
_entity_poly.type
_entity_poly.pdbx_seq_one_letter_code
_entity_poly.pdbx_strand_id
1 'polypeptide(L)'
;MEYEKQPIENTDDLIKGTDMLTEQGTAANIVKMWRKYANSLILRMAMTAVDVEGYTCNINGEEKTVQQLGEEAVQRGVLQAGDKTIGLLCGTGTEVGYHPLYKIANSWVDSRLNASYHNYLIRTQHPILEFWFAKNEGAITNRNQATIKKEEKFLSIRSGMELSTAALTTQTYQYYSKFNLNFAGEKLAFFKVEEALFLLAEASLRGWNVGGTAEDFYNAGIKEFFTKHSFSTAAYNEYMDWKGMGNLGVSQQIVEEATYRDFLDSDNNLPLWGGYYMLNNSYDKPQNADTNPYINDSKEQKLQKIITQKWIAMFPQSCVSWTDYRRTGYPKLLPYCPFAYGNSDGSLEEPRFNWITGEILTEGVTIRRIPYNTASLEVANEVALTAKSALNEETTGAAKDDTQGTRLWWDIAEKKTLD
;
A
#
# COMPACT_ATOMS: atom_id res chain seq x y z
N MET A 1 9.12 -30.15 -15.74
CA MET A 1 9.28 -31.60 -15.43
C MET A 1 10.78 -31.88 -15.51
N GLU A 2 11.48 -31.59 -14.41
CA GLU A 2 12.96 -31.46 -14.42
C GLU A 2 13.55 -31.83 -13.05
N TYR A 3 12.89 -31.42 -11.97
CA TYR A 3 13.07 -31.99 -10.62
C TYR A 3 13.06 -33.54 -10.63
N GLU A 4 12.15 -34.14 -11.42
CA GLU A 4 12.01 -35.59 -11.55
C GLU A 4 13.09 -36.25 -12.42
N LYS A 5 13.94 -35.47 -13.13
CA LYS A 5 14.90 -36.02 -14.10
C LYS A 5 16.27 -36.34 -13.50
N GLN A 6 16.70 -35.64 -12.46
CA GLN A 6 17.95 -35.90 -11.74
C GLN A 6 17.82 -35.61 -10.22
N PRO A 7 16.98 -36.34 -9.49
CA PRO A 7 17.04 -36.32 -8.03
C PRO A 7 18.35 -36.94 -7.57
N ILE A 8 19.15 -36.19 -6.80
CA ILE A 8 20.21 -36.77 -5.98
C ILE A 8 19.59 -37.42 -4.74
N GLU A 9 20.29 -38.41 -4.17
CA GLU A 9 19.98 -38.83 -2.80
C GLU A 9 20.00 -37.60 -1.87
N ASN A 10 19.02 -37.51 -0.97
CA ASN A 10 18.80 -36.40 -0.04
C ASN A 10 18.20 -35.07 -0.60
N THR A 11 17.75 -35.00 -1.86
CA THR A 11 17.17 -33.75 -2.42
C THR A 11 15.99 -33.18 -1.60
N ASP A 12 15.02 -34.01 -1.22
CA ASP A 12 13.85 -33.60 -0.42
C ASP A 12 14.25 -33.05 0.97
N ASP A 13 15.31 -33.60 1.57
CA ASP A 13 15.82 -33.18 2.87
C ASP A 13 16.60 -31.86 2.78
N LEU A 14 17.33 -31.62 1.68
CA LEU A 14 17.93 -30.32 1.40
C LEU A 14 16.87 -29.23 1.21
N ILE A 15 15.75 -29.53 0.53
CA ILE A 15 14.64 -28.56 0.36
C ILE A 15 13.98 -28.25 1.72
N LYS A 16 13.67 -29.26 2.52
CA LYS A 16 13.12 -29.05 3.88
C LYS A 16 14.08 -28.31 4.80
N GLY A 17 15.39 -28.52 4.66
CA GLY A 17 16.44 -27.87 5.45
C GLY A 17 16.82 -26.45 4.98
N THR A 18 16.29 -25.97 3.86
CA THR A 18 16.60 -24.62 3.31
C THR A 18 15.38 -23.72 3.13
N ASP A 19 14.15 -24.23 3.16
CA ASP A 19 12.96 -23.37 3.12
C ASP A 19 12.68 -22.68 4.45
N MET A 20 12.76 -21.36 4.44
CA MET A 20 12.45 -20.48 5.59
C MET A 20 11.24 -19.57 5.31
N LEU A 21 10.53 -19.79 4.19
CA LEU A 21 9.61 -18.81 3.60
C LEU A 21 8.19 -19.33 3.33
N THR A 22 7.96 -20.65 3.25
CA THR A 22 6.64 -21.22 2.90
C THR A 22 5.92 -21.93 4.05
N GLU A 23 6.62 -22.20 5.16
CA GLU A 23 6.11 -22.91 6.35
C GLU A 23 5.49 -24.29 6.04
N GLN A 24 6.02 -24.99 5.03
CA GLN A 24 5.49 -26.29 4.58
C GLN A 24 6.31 -27.48 5.09
N GLY A 25 5.65 -28.46 5.71
CA GLY A 25 6.30 -29.63 6.32
C GLY A 25 6.83 -30.71 5.34
N THR A 26 6.70 -30.54 4.02
CA THR A 26 7.18 -31.51 3.02
C THR A 26 7.76 -30.80 1.79
N ALA A 27 8.80 -31.37 1.17
CA ALA A 27 9.45 -30.80 -0.01
C ALA A 27 8.45 -30.58 -1.18
N ALA A 28 7.52 -31.52 -1.39
CA ALA A 28 6.46 -31.38 -2.38
C ALA A 28 5.56 -30.15 -2.13
N ASN A 29 5.20 -29.86 -0.86
CA ASN A 29 4.41 -28.67 -0.53
C ASN A 29 5.24 -27.39 -0.60
N ILE A 30 6.52 -27.42 -0.19
CA ILE A 30 7.47 -26.30 -0.36
C ILE A 30 7.53 -25.92 -1.85
N VAL A 31 7.84 -26.87 -2.73
CA VAL A 31 7.93 -26.65 -4.19
C VAL A 31 6.59 -26.18 -4.78
N LYS A 32 5.46 -26.67 -4.26
CA LYS A 32 4.12 -26.18 -4.65
C LYS A 32 3.92 -24.71 -4.28
N MET A 33 4.29 -24.30 -3.06
CA MET A 33 4.17 -22.90 -2.62
C MET A 33 5.11 -21.96 -3.39
N TRP A 34 6.34 -22.39 -3.69
CA TRP A 34 7.26 -21.64 -4.56
C TRP A 34 6.71 -21.44 -5.98
N ARG A 35 6.02 -22.43 -6.55
CA ARG A 35 5.31 -22.27 -7.84
C ARG A 35 4.15 -21.27 -7.72
N LYS A 36 3.32 -21.35 -6.67
CA LYS A 36 2.23 -20.40 -6.42
C LYS A 36 2.74 -18.97 -6.26
N TYR A 37 3.87 -18.78 -5.55
CA TYR A 37 4.56 -17.49 -5.45
C TYR A 37 5.03 -16.98 -6.82
N ALA A 38 5.76 -17.80 -7.59
CA ALA A 38 6.27 -17.39 -8.90
C ALA A 38 5.15 -16.98 -9.88
N ASN A 39 4.05 -17.73 -9.93
CA ASN A 39 2.87 -17.35 -10.71
C ASN A 39 2.23 -16.04 -10.19
N SER A 40 2.16 -15.85 -8.87
CA SER A 40 1.61 -14.61 -8.29
C SER A 40 2.48 -13.39 -8.61
N LEU A 41 3.81 -13.58 -8.72
CA LEU A 41 4.73 -12.54 -9.17
C LEU A 41 4.55 -12.22 -10.67
N ILE A 42 4.28 -13.22 -11.52
CA ILE A 42 3.91 -12.98 -12.93
C ILE A 42 2.60 -12.18 -13.00
N LEU A 43 1.58 -12.52 -12.20
CA LEU A 43 0.33 -11.77 -12.12
C LEU A 43 0.55 -10.32 -11.63
N ARG A 44 1.42 -10.12 -10.62
CA ARG A 44 1.85 -8.77 -10.18
C ARG A 44 2.49 -7.99 -11.33
N MET A 45 3.43 -8.59 -12.06
CA MET A 45 4.13 -7.93 -13.17
C MET A 45 3.21 -7.61 -14.35
N ALA A 46 2.35 -8.54 -14.74
CA ALA A 46 1.31 -8.34 -15.74
C ALA A 46 0.38 -7.17 -15.36
N MET A 47 -0.09 -7.14 -14.11
CA MET A 47 -0.93 -6.04 -13.62
C MET A 47 -0.15 -4.72 -13.46
N THR A 48 1.18 -4.75 -13.25
CA THR A 48 2.00 -3.52 -13.22
C THR A 48 2.04 -2.83 -14.59
N ALA A 49 2.13 -3.60 -15.68
CA ALA A 49 2.22 -3.06 -17.05
C ALA A 49 0.85 -3.01 -17.79
N VAL A 50 -0.27 -3.23 -17.09
CA VAL A 50 -1.61 -3.38 -17.70
C VAL A 50 -2.11 -2.16 -18.48
N ASP A 51 -1.65 -0.97 -18.10
CA ASP A 51 -2.06 0.30 -18.71
C ASP A 51 -1.08 0.77 -19.81
N VAL A 52 -0.04 -0.03 -20.13
CA VAL A 52 0.95 0.26 -21.17
C VAL A 52 0.45 -0.23 -22.53
N GLU A 53 0.00 0.70 -23.37
CA GLU A 53 -0.65 0.40 -24.64
C GLU A 53 0.27 -0.35 -25.62
N GLY A 54 -0.20 -1.50 -26.12
CA GLY A 54 0.53 -2.33 -27.08
C GLY A 54 1.66 -3.19 -26.49
N TYR A 55 1.90 -3.18 -25.18
CA TYR A 55 3.02 -3.91 -24.58
C TYR A 55 2.87 -5.45 -24.64
N THR A 56 3.88 -6.11 -25.19
CA THR A 56 4.02 -7.58 -25.22
C THR A 56 5.38 -8.03 -24.66
N CYS A 57 5.48 -9.31 -24.32
CA CYS A 57 6.72 -9.95 -23.92
C CYS A 57 6.97 -11.20 -24.76
N ASN A 58 8.19 -11.36 -25.30
CA ASN A 58 8.61 -12.59 -25.93
C ASN A 58 8.91 -13.66 -24.87
N ILE A 59 8.13 -14.75 -24.86
CA ILE A 59 8.35 -15.91 -24.01
C ILE A 59 8.69 -17.10 -24.90
N ASN A 60 9.98 -17.48 -24.94
CA ASN A 60 10.50 -18.61 -25.73
C ASN A 60 10.14 -18.57 -27.23
N GLY A 61 10.03 -17.37 -27.83
CA GLY A 61 9.64 -17.16 -29.22
C GLY A 61 8.16 -16.86 -29.46
N GLU A 62 7.31 -16.92 -28.41
CA GLU A 62 5.90 -16.54 -28.47
C GLU A 62 5.70 -15.13 -27.89
N GLU A 63 5.14 -14.19 -28.67
CA GLU A 63 4.74 -12.87 -28.15
C GLU A 63 3.44 -12.97 -27.33
N LYS A 64 3.47 -12.50 -26.08
CA LYS A 64 2.31 -12.52 -25.19
C LYS A 64 1.97 -11.14 -24.64
N THR A 65 0.68 -10.81 -24.65
CA THR A 65 0.15 -9.66 -23.91
C THR A 65 0.20 -9.89 -22.41
N VAL A 66 0.18 -8.80 -21.63
CA VAL A 66 0.08 -8.87 -20.16
C VAL A 66 -1.15 -9.64 -19.67
N GLN A 67 -2.28 -9.57 -20.38
CA GLN A 67 -3.48 -10.36 -20.06
C GLN A 67 -3.20 -11.86 -20.18
N GLN A 68 -2.63 -12.33 -21.30
CA GLN A 68 -2.28 -13.74 -21.49
C GLN A 68 -1.31 -14.23 -20.41
N LEU A 69 -0.28 -13.44 -20.07
CA LEU A 69 0.67 -13.77 -19.01
C LEU A 69 -0.01 -13.91 -17.63
N GLY A 70 -0.97 -13.04 -17.33
CA GLY A 70 -1.78 -13.09 -16.11
C GLY A 70 -2.71 -14.31 -16.06
N GLU A 71 -3.49 -14.54 -17.11
CA GLU A 71 -4.41 -15.67 -17.22
C GLU A 71 -3.66 -17.02 -17.18
N GLU A 72 -2.56 -17.16 -17.91
CA GLU A 72 -1.69 -18.34 -17.85
C GLU A 72 -1.10 -18.54 -16.44
N ALA A 73 -0.76 -17.46 -15.72
CA ALA A 73 -0.26 -17.56 -14.35
C ALA A 73 -1.34 -18.05 -13.37
N VAL A 74 -2.58 -17.57 -13.52
CA VAL A 74 -3.73 -18.03 -12.73
C VAL A 74 -4.06 -19.50 -13.06
N GLN A 75 -4.03 -19.90 -14.34
CA GLN A 75 -4.21 -21.29 -14.77
C GLN A 75 -3.12 -22.24 -14.20
N ARG A 76 -1.87 -21.77 -14.09
CA ARG A 76 -0.76 -22.48 -13.42
C ARG A 76 -0.87 -22.48 -11.89
N GLY A 77 -1.79 -21.72 -11.32
CA GLY A 77 -2.07 -21.60 -9.89
C GLY A 77 -1.27 -20.50 -9.21
N VAL A 78 -1.95 -19.38 -8.87
CA VAL A 78 -1.45 -18.31 -7.98
C VAL A 78 -1.76 -18.60 -6.51
N LEU A 79 -1.32 -17.73 -5.59
CA LEU A 79 -1.71 -17.77 -4.17
C LEU A 79 -3.23 -17.55 -4.00
N GLN A 80 -3.82 -18.21 -3.01
CA GLN A 80 -5.26 -18.27 -2.73
C GLN A 80 -5.52 -18.27 -1.22
N ALA A 81 -6.70 -17.82 -0.79
CA ALA A 81 -7.06 -17.72 0.63
C ALA A 81 -6.78 -19.02 1.42
N GLY A 82 -6.25 -18.88 2.63
CA GLY A 82 -5.76 -19.98 3.47
C GLY A 82 -4.33 -20.44 3.20
N ASP A 83 -3.67 -19.97 2.12
CA ASP A 83 -2.23 -20.15 1.93
C ASP A 83 -1.40 -19.46 3.02
N LYS A 84 -0.14 -19.90 3.16
CA LYS A 84 0.85 -19.19 3.97
C LYS A 84 1.39 -17.98 3.21
N THR A 85 1.50 -16.84 3.91
CA THR A 85 2.19 -15.64 3.43
C THR A 85 3.66 -15.96 3.21
N ILE A 86 4.19 -15.70 2.01
CA ILE A 86 5.58 -15.98 1.66
C ILE A 86 6.46 -14.92 2.34
N GLY A 87 7.26 -15.32 3.33
CA GLY A 87 8.06 -14.37 4.11
C GLY A 87 8.77 -14.97 5.31
N LEU A 88 9.77 -14.25 5.83
CA LEU A 88 10.51 -14.67 7.02
C LEU A 88 9.68 -14.44 8.28
N LEU A 89 9.80 -15.36 9.24
CA LEU A 89 9.16 -15.25 10.54
C LEU A 89 9.85 -14.19 11.41
N CYS A 90 9.06 -13.32 12.02
CA CYS A 90 9.51 -12.36 13.03
C CYS A 90 9.01 -12.78 14.42
N GLY A 91 9.79 -12.51 15.46
CA GLY A 91 9.48 -12.87 16.84
C GLY A 91 10.72 -13.23 17.66
N THR A 92 10.52 -13.49 18.95
CA THR A 92 11.56 -14.00 19.83
C THR A 92 11.97 -15.41 19.41
N GLY A 93 13.27 -15.63 19.15
CA GLY A 93 13.79 -16.93 18.72
C GLY A 93 13.75 -17.19 17.21
N THR A 94 13.30 -16.24 16.39
CA THR A 94 13.52 -16.29 14.93
C THR A 94 14.84 -15.62 14.55
N GLU A 95 15.40 -15.95 13.38
CA GLU A 95 16.65 -15.34 12.90
C GLU A 95 16.53 -13.82 12.65
N VAL A 96 15.33 -13.34 12.30
CA VAL A 96 15.05 -11.91 12.08
C VAL A 96 14.91 -11.15 13.40
N GLY A 97 14.48 -11.82 14.47
CA GLY A 97 13.97 -11.14 15.68
C GLY A 97 12.65 -10.42 15.40
N TYR A 98 12.35 -9.36 16.16
CA TYR A 98 11.16 -8.54 15.91
C TYR A 98 11.23 -7.81 14.57
N HIS A 99 10.06 -7.61 13.94
CA HIS A 99 9.94 -6.98 12.62
C HIS A 99 10.72 -5.66 12.54
N PRO A 100 11.57 -5.41 11.50
CA PRO A 100 12.49 -4.27 11.50
C PRO A 100 11.86 -2.89 11.72
N LEU A 101 10.65 -2.65 11.20
CA LEU A 101 9.94 -1.39 11.44
C LEU A 101 9.47 -1.20 12.89
N TYR A 102 9.22 -2.29 13.63
CA TYR A 102 8.99 -2.21 15.09
C TYR A 102 10.23 -1.66 15.80
N LYS A 103 11.43 -2.15 15.44
CA LYS A 103 12.70 -1.67 15.99
C LYS A 103 12.97 -0.21 15.61
N ILE A 104 12.72 0.19 14.37
CA ILE A 104 12.91 1.58 13.91
C ILE A 104 11.96 2.53 14.67
N ALA A 105 10.67 2.22 14.77
CA ALA A 105 9.71 3.08 15.45
C ALA A 105 9.85 3.09 16.98
N ASN A 106 10.12 1.93 17.60
CA ASN A 106 10.06 1.78 19.05
C ASN A 106 11.42 1.80 19.76
N SER A 107 12.52 1.51 19.07
CA SER A 107 13.88 1.51 19.64
C SER A 107 14.76 2.64 19.12
N TRP A 108 14.67 2.99 17.82
CA TRP A 108 15.42 4.12 17.26
C TRP A 108 14.61 5.43 17.30
N VAL A 109 13.29 5.35 17.48
CA VAL A 109 12.38 6.51 17.66
C VAL A 109 12.16 7.27 16.33
N ASP A 110 12.65 6.76 15.19
CA ASP A 110 12.69 7.44 13.88
C ASP A 110 11.42 7.34 13.01
N SER A 111 10.38 6.61 13.42
CA SER A 111 9.18 6.41 12.58
C SER A 111 7.89 6.35 13.39
N ARG A 112 6.81 6.93 12.84
CA ARG A 112 5.47 6.98 13.46
C ARG A 112 4.39 6.62 12.47
N LEU A 113 3.20 6.36 13.00
CA LEU A 113 1.96 6.16 12.24
C LEU A 113 1.78 7.30 11.22
N ASN A 114 1.75 6.95 9.94
CA ASN A 114 1.60 7.92 8.85
C ASN A 114 0.17 8.48 8.79
N ALA A 115 0.04 9.78 8.53
CA ALA A 115 -1.24 10.47 8.44
C ALA A 115 -2.21 9.81 7.46
N SER A 116 -1.77 9.48 6.24
CA SER A 116 -2.63 8.82 5.24
C SER A 116 -3.07 7.43 5.72
N TYR A 117 -2.21 6.67 6.38
CA TYR A 117 -2.56 5.34 6.88
C TYR A 117 -3.60 5.43 8.00
N HIS A 118 -3.32 6.23 9.04
CA HIS A 118 -4.26 6.51 10.14
C HIS A 118 -5.64 6.97 9.63
N ASN A 119 -5.62 7.93 8.71
CA ASN A 119 -6.79 8.49 8.06
C ASN A 119 -7.64 7.42 7.36
N TYR A 120 -7.04 6.54 6.56
CA TYR A 120 -7.75 5.43 5.91
C TYR A 120 -8.30 4.41 6.91
N LEU A 121 -7.59 4.10 8.00
CA LEU A 121 -8.10 3.17 9.02
C LEU A 121 -9.31 3.72 9.77
N ILE A 122 -9.29 5.01 10.18
CA ILE A 122 -10.47 5.66 10.78
C ILE A 122 -11.63 5.70 9.78
N ARG A 123 -11.37 6.11 8.52
CA ARG A 123 -12.40 6.25 7.48
C ARG A 123 -13.10 4.97 7.06
N THR A 124 -12.43 3.84 7.23
CA THR A 124 -12.98 2.50 6.95
C THR A 124 -13.41 1.78 8.24
N GLN A 125 -13.24 2.39 9.41
CA GLN A 125 -13.47 1.76 10.74
C GLN A 125 -12.67 0.45 10.91
N HIS A 126 -11.43 0.40 10.42
CA HIS A 126 -10.66 -0.84 10.40
C HIS A 126 -10.05 -1.16 11.78
N PRO A 127 -10.34 -2.34 12.38
CA PRO A 127 -9.79 -2.72 13.69
C PRO A 127 -8.27 -2.91 13.76
N ILE A 128 -7.56 -2.80 12.62
CA ILE A 128 -6.09 -2.94 12.59
C ILE A 128 -5.37 -1.73 13.19
N LEU A 129 -6.04 -0.58 13.35
CA LEU A 129 -5.47 0.60 14.03
C LEU A 129 -5.14 0.27 15.48
N GLU A 130 -6.10 -0.26 16.23
CA GLU A 130 -5.89 -0.65 17.62
C GLU A 130 -5.05 -1.93 17.73
N PHE A 131 -5.16 -2.84 16.77
CA PHE A 131 -4.39 -4.08 16.77
C PHE A 131 -2.89 -3.86 16.56
N TRP A 132 -2.44 -2.97 15.66
CA TRP A 132 -1.01 -2.76 15.38
C TRP A 132 -0.38 -1.54 16.06
N PHE A 133 -1.15 -0.50 16.40
CA PHE A 133 -0.58 0.76 16.91
C PHE A 133 -0.90 0.98 18.39
N ALA A 134 -0.05 1.78 19.04
CA ALA A 134 -0.31 2.33 20.36
C ALA A 134 -0.85 3.76 20.24
N LYS A 135 -1.67 4.18 21.20
CA LYS A 135 -1.96 5.59 21.46
C LYS A 135 -0.70 6.33 21.94
N ASN A 136 -0.78 7.65 22.06
CA ASN A 136 0.37 8.50 22.36
C ASN A 136 1.11 8.11 23.66
N GLU A 137 2.44 7.98 23.58
CA GLU A 137 3.29 7.33 24.60
C GLU A 137 3.47 8.15 25.88
N GLY A 138 3.33 9.48 25.79
CA GLY A 138 3.41 10.41 26.91
C GLY A 138 2.38 11.52 26.76
N ALA A 139 2.27 12.37 27.78
CA ALA A 139 1.49 13.60 27.65
C ALA A 139 2.20 14.54 26.66
N ILE A 140 1.41 15.26 25.86
CA ILE A 140 1.91 16.19 24.84
C ILE A 140 1.21 17.53 25.07
N THR A 141 1.96 18.62 25.15
CA THR A 141 1.43 20.00 25.24
C THR A 141 1.85 20.77 24.00
N ASN A 142 0.90 21.46 23.36
CA ASN A 142 1.17 22.20 22.12
C ASN A 142 1.46 23.70 22.34
N ARG A 143 1.74 24.43 21.26
CA ARG A 143 2.05 25.88 21.28
C ARG A 143 0.98 26.73 21.98
N ASN A 144 -0.27 26.27 22.02
CA ASN A 144 -1.42 26.95 22.62
C ASN A 144 -1.71 26.50 24.07
N GLN A 145 -0.77 25.81 24.72
CA GLN A 145 -0.89 25.25 26.07
C GLN A 145 -2.02 24.21 26.26
N ALA A 146 -2.61 23.70 25.17
CA ALA A 146 -3.51 22.56 25.25
C ALA A 146 -2.69 21.27 25.46
N THR A 147 -3.20 20.33 26.26
CA THR A 147 -2.51 19.07 26.58
C THR A 147 -3.38 17.86 26.26
N ILE A 148 -2.83 16.89 25.51
CA ILE A 148 -3.34 15.52 25.40
C ILE A 148 -2.62 14.66 26.44
N LYS A 149 -3.36 13.84 27.21
CA LYS A 149 -2.79 12.94 28.22
C LYS A 149 -2.16 11.70 27.58
N LYS A 150 -1.24 11.01 28.27
CA LYS A 150 -0.73 9.70 27.84
C LYS A 150 -1.89 8.74 27.53
N GLU A 151 -1.75 7.94 26.48
CA GLU A 151 -2.69 6.89 26.04
C GLU A 151 -4.11 7.39 25.72
N GLU A 152 -4.28 8.69 25.45
CA GLU A 152 -5.59 9.28 25.16
C GLU A 152 -6.00 9.09 23.68
N LYS A 153 -5.11 9.40 22.73
CA LYS A 153 -5.42 9.43 21.29
C LYS A 153 -4.41 8.71 20.41
N PHE A 154 -4.85 8.26 19.24
CA PHE A 154 -3.95 7.94 18.13
C PHE A 154 -3.50 9.25 17.46
N LEU A 155 -2.20 9.42 17.26
CA LEU A 155 -1.61 10.64 16.69
C LEU A 155 -0.65 10.27 15.57
N SER A 156 -0.79 10.90 14.41
CA SER A 156 -0.12 10.52 13.16
C SER A 156 0.63 11.69 12.53
N ILE A 157 1.65 11.42 11.73
CA ILE A 157 2.52 12.43 11.10
C ILE A 157 2.30 12.49 9.59
N ARG A 158 2.12 13.71 9.04
CA ARG A 158 2.02 13.95 7.59
C ARG A 158 3.37 13.72 6.89
N SER A 159 3.35 13.10 5.72
CA SER A 159 4.56 12.84 4.93
C SER A 159 5.27 14.14 4.55
N GLY A 160 6.61 14.14 4.52
CA GLY A 160 7.39 15.31 4.09
C GLY A 160 7.47 16.46 5.11
N MET A 161 7.06 16.23 6.36
CA MET A 161 7.12 17.21 7.44
C MET A 161 8.57 17.51 7.86
N GLU A 162 8.88 18.79 8.05
CA GLU A 162 10.15 19.20 8.64
C GLU A 162 10.20 18.83 10.13
N LEU A 163 11.32 18.24 10.58
CA LEU A 163 11.58 17.93 11.98
C LEU A 163 12.86 18.66 12.40
N SER A 164 12.71 19.68 13.26
CA SER A 164 13.86 20.35 13.86
C SER A 164 14.58 19.43 14.85
N THR A 165 15.89 19.62 15.04
CA THR A 165 16.67 18.84 16.01
C THR A 165 16.20 19.05 17.47
N ALA A 166 15.52 20.15 17.76
CA ALA A 166 14.85 20.38 19.04
C ALA A 166 13.58 19.50 19.21
N ALA A 167 12.86 19.20 18.13
CA ALA A 167 11.75 18.24 18.11
C ALA A 167 12.24 16.77 18.20
N LEU A 168 13.54 16.51 18.17
CA LEU A 168 14.15 15.20 18.43
C LEU A 168 14.63 15.02 19.88
N THR A 169 14.42 16.01 20.76
CA THR A 169 14.89 15.99 22.15
C THR A 169 13.86 16.46 23.18
N THR A 170 12.62 16.75 22.75
CA THR A 170 11.52 17.24 23.60
C THR A 170 10.22 16.44 23.38
N GLN A 171 9.26 16.55 24.31
CA GLN A 171 8.02 15.76 24.39
C GLN A 171 7.02 16.09 23.27
N THR A 172 7.37 15.69 22.04
CA THR A 172 6.77 16.17 20.78
C THR A 172 6.35 14.97 19.91
N TYR A 173 6.70 14.96 18.62
CA TYR A 173 6.40 13.89 17.67
C TYR A 173 6.93 12.52 18.11
N GLN A 174 7.94 12.48 19.00
CA GLN A 174 8.40 11.23 19.62
C GLN A 174 7.29 10.52 20.42
N TYR A 175 6.31 11.24 20.96
CA TYR A 175 5.18 10.63 21.68
C TYR A 175 3.95 10.37 20.79
N TYR A 176 4.00 10.65 19.48
CA TYR A 176 2.93 10.26 18.55
C TYR A 176 2.87 8.72 18.40
N SER A 177 1.81 8.20 17.79
CA SER A 177 1.56 6.76 17.70
C SER A 177 2.66 6.01 16.96
N LYS A 178 3.14 4.95 17.61
CA LYS A 178 4.07 3.96 17.08
C LYS A 178 3.46 2.57 17.20
N PHE A 179 4.20 1.52 16.86
CA PHE A 179 3.68 0.16 16.91
C PHE A 179 3.47 -0.34 18.34
N ASN A 180 2.45 -1.16 18.56
CA ASN A 180 2.31 -1.98 19.76
C ASN A 180 2.97 -3.36 19.54
N LEU A 181 2.97 -4.23 20.55
CA LEU A 181 3.71 -5.49 20.52
C LEU A 181 3.17 -6.50 19.47
N ASN A 182 1.89 -6.44 19.08
CA ASN A 182 1.34 -7.37 18.09
C ASN A 182 2.06 -7.23 16.73
N PHE A 183 2.37 -6.00 16.33
CA PHE A 183 3.11 -5.73 15.09
C PHE A 183 4.56 -6.24 15.12
N ALA A 184 5.15 -6.49 16.30
CA ALA A 184 6.52 -6.98 16.41
C ALA A 184 6.72 -8.40 15.84
N GLY A 185 5.64 -9.18 15.76
CA GLY A 185 5.60 -10.53 15.16
C GLY A 185 5.17 -10.57 13.70
N GLU A 186 4.85 -9.43 13.06
CA GLU A 186 4.45 -9.40 11.66
C GLU A 186 5.58 -9.90 10.75
N LYS A 187 5.23 -10.77 9.80
CA LYS A 187 6.20 -11.41 8.92
C LYS A 187 6.86 -10.41 7.98
N LEU A 188 8.16 -10.57 7.77
CA LEU A 188 8.87 -9.87 6.70
C LEU A 188 8.49 -10.53 5.36
N ALA A 189 7.31 -10.16 4.86
CA ALA A 189 6.71 -10.72 3.66
C ALA A 189 7.47 -10.33 2.38
N PHE A 190 7.47 -11.23 1.42
CA PHE A 190 7.89 -11.03 0.02
C PHE A 190 6.66 -10.96 -0.90
N PHE A 191 5.60 -11.71 -0.53
CA PHE A 191 4.29 -11.68 -1.18
C PHE A 191 3.18 -12.03 -0.18
N LYS A 192 2.13 -11.20 -0.08
CA LYS A 192 0.94 -11.51 0.73
C LYS A 192 -0.11 -12.23 -0.11
N VAL A 193 -0.86 -13.17 0.48
CA VAL A 193 -1.95 -13.87 -0.22
C VAL A 193 -3.07 -12.90 -0.57
N GLU A 194 -3.33 -11.98 0.35
CA GLU A 194 -4.17 -10.79 0.20
C GLU A 194 -3.86 -10.03 -1.09
N GLU A 195 -2.58 -9.91 -1.46
CA GLU A 195 -2.15 -9.26 -2.70
C GLU A 195 -2.61 -10.01 -3.95
N ALA A 196 -2.46 -11.34 -3.97
CA ALA A 196 -2.91 -12.18 -5.08
C ALA A 196 -4.43 -12.10 -5.23
N LEU A 197 -5.16 -12.07 -4.12
CA LEU A 197 -6.62 -11.91 -4.12
C LEU A 197 -7.04 -10.54 -4.68
N PHE A 198 -6.41 -9.43 -4.27
CA PHE A 198 -6.72 -8.12 -4.88
C PHE A 198 -6.23 -7.97 -6.34
N LEU A 199 -5.16 -8.67 -6.74
CA LEU A 199 -4.73 -8.75 -8.14
C LEU A 199 -5.74 -9.54 -9.00
N LEU A 200 -6.30 -10.64 -8.48
CA LEU A 200 -7.40 -11.38 -9.10
C LEU A 200 -8.68 -10.54 -9.19
N ALA A 201 -8.96 -9.72 -8.17
CA ALA A 201 -10.08 -8.78 -8.20
C ALA A 201 -9.93 -7.72 -9.30
N GLU A 202 -8.75 -7.11 -9.44
CA GLU A 202 -8.48 -6.16 -10.53
C GLU A 202 -8.53 -6.84 -11.90
N ALA A 203 -7.96 -8.04 -12.04
CA ALA A 203 -7.99 -8.80 -13.28
C ALA A 203 -9.42 -9.14 -13.72
N SER A 204 -10.26 -9.62 -12.80
CA SER A 204 -11.68 -9.92 -13.08
C SER A 204 -12.46 -8.65 -13.43
N LEU A 205 -12.19 -7.52 -12.76
CA LEU A 205 -12.79 -6.21 -13.08
C LEU A 205 -12.39 -5.69 -14.47
N ARG A 206 -11.15 -5.96 -14.90
CA ARG A 206 -10.64 -5.70 -16.25
C ARG A 206 -11.06 -6.76 -17.30
N GLY A 207 -11.88 -7.74 -16.92
CA GLY A 207 -12.45 -8.75 -17.82
C GLY A 207 -11.53 -9.93 -18.14
N TRP A 208 -10.44 -10.13 -17.40
CA TRP A 208 -9.53 -11.26 -17.60
C TRP A 208 -10.15 -12.57 -17.08
N ASN A 209 -9.87 -13.69 -17.75
CA ASN A 209 -10.36 -15.01 -17.40
C ASN A 209 -9.60 -15.61 -16.21
N VAL A 210 -9.94 -15.15 -15.00
CA VAL A 210 -9.27 -15.54 -13.74
C VAL A 210 -10.11 -16.45 -12.83
N GLY A 211 -11.23 -17.00 -13.34
CA GLY A 211 -11.97 -18.08 -12.68
C GLY A 211 -12.84 -17.69 -11.47
N GLY A 212 -13.16 -16.41 -11.29
CA GLY A 212 -14.06 -15.90 -10.25
C GLY A 212 -14.43 -14.43 -10.48
N THR A 213 -15.39 -13.89 -9.71
CA THR A 213 -15.79 -12.48 -9.86
C THR A 213 -14.86 -11.52 -9.10
N ALA A 214 -14.84 -10.26 -9.52
CA ALA A 214 -14.09 -9.21 -8.83
C ALA A 214 -14.59 -8.99 -7.39
N GLU A 215 -15.88 -9.22 -7.13
CA GLU A 215 -16.45 -9.18 -5.78
C GLU A 215 -15.92 -10.33 -4.92
N ASP A 216 -15.96 -11.58 -5.41
CA ASP A 216 -15.48 -12.76 -4.68
C ASP A 216 -14.04 -12.56 -4.21
N PHE A 217 -13.17 -12.11 -5.12
CA PHE A 217 -11.75 -11.89 -4.85
C PHE A 217 -11.49 -10.68 -3.94
N TYR A 218 -12.28 -9.60 -4.06
CA TYR A 218 -12.21 -8.45 -3.16
C TYR A 218 -12.59 -8.83 -1.73
N ASN A 219 -13.75 -9.48 -1.57
CA ASN A 219 -14.26 -9.95 -0.29
C ASN A 219 -13.29 -10.98 0.33
N ALA A 220 -12.73 -11.89 -0.48
CA ALA A 220 -11.71 -12.85 -0.04
C ALA A 220 -10.41 -12.15 0.41
N GLY A 221 -9.94 -11.11 -0.28
CA GLY A 221 -8.73 -10.36 0.09
C GLY A 221 -8.85 -9.71 1.47
N ILE A 222 -10.00 -9.09 1.76
CA ILE A 222 -10.31 -8.53 3.09
C ILE A 222 -10.47 -9.67 4.12
N LYS A 223 -11.18 -10.75 3.77
CA LYS A 223 -11.44 -11.86 4.70
C LYS A 223 -10.16 -12.61 5.10
N GLU A 224 -9.24 -12.80 4.15
CA GLU A 224 -7.91 -13.38 4.38
C GLU A 224 -7.11 -12.52 5.36
N PHE A 225 -7.08 -11.20 5.14
CA PHE A 225 -6.45 -10.26 6.06
C PHE A 225 -7.03 -10.36 7.48
N PHE A 226 -8.37 -10.31 7.62
CA PHE A 226 -9.02 -10.42 8.93
C PHE A 226 -8.73 -11.76 9.61
N THR A 227 -8.68 -12.86 8.85
CA THR A 227 -8.40 -14.20 9.36
C THR A 227 -6.97 -14.33 9.88
N LYS A 228 -5.98 -13.73 9.20
CA LYS A 228 -4.56 -13.76 9.62
C LYS A 228 -4.31 -13.01 10.92
N HIS A 229 -4.96 -11.87 11.11
CA HIS A 229 -4.87 -11.08 12.36
C HIS A 229 -5.84 -11.58 13.44
N SER A 230 -6.45 -12.77 13.25
CA SER A 230 -7.37 -13.42 14.19
C SER A 230 -8.62 -12.58 14.56
N PHE A 231 -9.03 -11.65 13.70
CA PHE A 231 -10.29 -10.92 13.89
C PHE A 231 -11.49 -11.86 13.68
N SER A 232 -12.53 -11.65 14.48
CA SER A 232 -13.74 -12.49 14.44
C SER A 232 -14.53 -12.27 13.13
N THR A 233 -15.36 -13.25 12.77
CA THR A 233 -16.31 -13.07 11.66
C THR A 233 -17.32 -11.95 11.95
N ALA A 234 -17.63 -11.65 13.22
CA ALA A 234 -18.45 -10.49 13.55
C ALA A 234 -17.74 -9.17 13.19
N ALA A 235 -16.47 -9.00 13.57
CA ALA A 235 -15.68 -7.80 13.22
C ALA A 235 -15.46 -7.65 11.71
N TYR A 236 -15.31 -8.76 10.97
CA TYR A 236 -15.30 -8.74 9.51
C TYR A 236 -16.65 -8.29 8.94
N ASN A 237 -17.77 -8.83 9.43
CA ASN A 237 -19.10 -8.44 8.95
C ASN A 237 -19.37 -6.96 9.22
N GLU A 238 -19.10 -6.49 10.44
CA GLU A 238 -19.21 -5.09 10.86
C GLU A 238 -18.36 -4.15 9.99
N TYR A 239 -17.12 -4.56 9.67
CA TYR A 239 -16.26 -3.84 8.73
C TYR A 239 -16.88 -3.77 7.33
N MET A 240 -17.34 -4.89 6.76
CA MET A 240 -17.97 -4.92 5.43
C MET A 240 -19.31 -4.15 5.39
N ASP A 241 -20.03 -4.11 6.51
CA ASP A 241 -21.28 -3.35 6.64
C ASP A 241 -21.05 -1.83 6.73
N TRP A 242 -19.82 -1.35 6.91
CA TRP A 242 -19.53 0.09 6.98
C TRP A 242 -19.94 0.83 5.69
N LYS A 243 -20.94 1.72 5.84
CA LYS A 243 -21.58 2.47 4.74
C LYS A 243 -20.77 3.71 4.29
N GLY A 244 -19.57 3.91 4.84
CA GLY A 244 -18.69 5.04 4.55
C GLY A 244 -19.05 6.32 5.29
N MET A 245 -18.10 7.26 5.38
CA MET A 245 -18.30 8.54 6.08
C MET A 245 -19.37 9.46 5.45
N GLY A 246 -19.76 9.21 4.19
CA GLY A 246 -20.88 9.87 3.54
C GLY A 246 -22.24 9.28 3.94
N ASN A 247 -22.40 8.87 5.20
CA ASN A 247 -23.68 8.43 5.76
C ASN A 247 -24.07 9.39 6.88
N LEU A 248 -25.31 9.87 6.84
CA LEU A 248 -25.91 10.78 7.84
C LEU A 248 -25.88 10.23 9.28
N GLY A 249 -25.75 8.90 9.46
CA GLY A 249 -25.61 8.26 10.77
C GLY A 249 -24.20 8.31 11.38
N VAL A 250 -23.19 8.85 10.69
CA VAL A 250 -21.81 8.92 11.20
C VAL A 250 -21.66 10.07 12.20
N SER A 251 -21.05 9.79 13.35
CA SER A 251 -20.92 10.78 14.43
C SER A 251 -19.91 11.88 14.07
N GLN A 252 -20.19 13.10 14.55
CA GLN A 252 -19.29 14.26 14.41
C GLN A 252 -17.87 13.96 14.94
N GLN A 253 -17.74 13.14 15.99
CA GLN A 253 -16.44 12.69 16.51
C GLN A 253 -15.64 11.92 15.45
N ILE A 254 -16.26 10.95 14.75
CA ILE A 254 -15.59 10.19 13.69
C ILE A 254 -15.19 11.11 12.53
N VAL A 255 -16.01 12.12 12.21
CA VAL A 255 -15.68 13.15 11.21
C VAL A 255 -14.45 13.97 11.62
N GLU A 256 -14.37 14.39 12.88
CA GLU A 256 -13.23 15.14 13.41
C GLU A 256 -11.96 14.28 13.49
N GLU A 257 -12.04 13.04 13.95
CA GLU A 257 -10.91 12.10 14.03
C GLU A 257 -10.40 11.68 12.63
N ALA A 258 -11.29 11.56 11.64
CA ALA A 258 -10.92 11.30 10.25
C ALA A 258 -10.32 12.52 9.52
N THR A 259 -10.35 13.71 10.13
CA THR A 259 -9.84 14.95 9.52
C THR A 259 -8.44 15.23 10.06
N TYR A 260 -7.41 15.26 9.21
CA TYR A 260 -6.04 15.41 9.70
C TYR A 260 -5.84 16.73 10.46
N ARG A 261 -5.63 16.59 11.77
CA ARG A 261 -5.23 17.65 12.69
C ARG A 261 -3.88 17.27 13.28
N ASP A 262 -2.89 18.13 13.08
CA ASP A 262 -1.62 17.98 13.78
C ASP A 262 -1.72 18.74 15.10
N PHE A 263 -1.52 18.01 16.21
CA PHE A 263 -1.82 18.54 17.54
C PHE A 263 -0.75 19.53 18.01
N LEU A 264 0.52 19.27 17.70
CA LEU A 264 1.66 20.13 18.05
C LEU A 264 1.72 21.38 17.18
N ASP A 265 1.37 21.23 15.90
CA ASP A 265 1.66 22.18 14.85
C ASP A 265 0.42 22.46 13.99
N SER A 266 -0.30 23.54 14.32
CA SER A 266 -1.52 23.92 13.59
C SER A 266 -1.29 24.24 12.12
N ASP A 267 -0.05 24.50 11.72
CA ASP A 267 0.33 24.94 10.38
C ASP A 267 0.52 23.71 9.46
N ASN A 268 0.62 22.51 10.06
CA ASN A 268 0.49 21.22 9.38
C ASN A 268 -0.95 20.76 9.11
N ASN A 269 -1.97 21.46 9.60
CA ASN A 269 -3.37 21.05 9.40
C ASN A 269 -3.77 20.97 7.91
N LEU A 270 -4.76 20.12 7.63
CA LEU A 270 -5.43 20.08 6.33
C LEU A 270 -6.87 20.61 6.44
N PRO A 271 -7.47 21.16 5.37
CA PRO A 271 -8.87 21.60 5.41
C PRO A 271 -9.82 20.42 5.67
N LEU A 272 -11.08 20.73 5.99
CA LEU A 272 -12.16 19.74 6.01
C LEU A 272 -12.51 19.37 4.55
N TRP A 273 -11.68 18.53 3.93
CA TRP A 273 -11.85 18.02 2.56
C TRP A 273 -13.16 17.20 2.43
N GLY A 274 -13.87 17.30 1.29
CA GLY A 274 -15.10 16.54 1.05
C GLY A 274 -14.87 15.19 0.36
N GLY A 275 -14.45 15.21 -0.91
CA GLY A 275 -14.40 14.06 -1.83
C GLY A 275 -13.40 12.93 -1.52
N TYR A 276 -12.91 12.86 -0.28
CA TYR A 276 -11.84 11.97 0.19
C TYR A 276 -12.34 10.94 1.21
N TYR A 277 -13.40 11.27 1.96
CA TYR A 277 -13.69 10.61 3.24
C TYR A 277 -14.55 9.35 3.11
N MET A 278 -15.24 9.20 1.97
CA MET A 278 -16.54 8.55 1.96
C MET A 278 -16.55 7.12 1.41
N LEU A 279 -15.41 6.42 1.42
CA LEU A 279 -15.37 4.99 1.06
C LEU A 279 -16.24 4.15 2.00
N ASN A 280 -17.18 3.43 1.43
CA ASN A 280 -17.76 2.23 2.04
C ASN A 280 -16.87 1.00 1.76
N ASN A 281 -17.03 -0.04 2.58
CA ASN A 281 -16.21 -1.25 2.51
C ASN A 281 -16.85 -2.41 1.71
N SER A 282 -18.13 -2.31 1.34
CA SER A 282 -18.79 -3.25 0.43
C SER A 282 -18.26 -3.10 -1.00
N TYR A 283 -18.24 -4.18 -1.79
CA TYR A 283 -17.76 -4.11 -3.18
C TYR A 283 -18.66 -3.22 -4.06
N ASP A 284 -19.96 -3.49 -4.05
CA ASP A 284 -21.01 -2.64 -4.63
C ASP A 284 -21.47 -1.56 -3.64
N LYS A 285 -22.34 -0.64 -4.08
CA LYS A 285 -22.89 0.41 -3.23
C LYS A 285 -23.70 -0.16 -2.06
N PRO A 286 -23.65 0.45 -0.87
CA PRO A 286 -24.52 0.06 0.22
C PRO A 286 -25.95 0.56 -0.02
N GLN A 287 -26.92 -0.17 0.51
CA GLN A 287 -28.30 0.34 0.65
C GLN A 287 -28.31 1.52 1.64
N ASN A 288 -29.12 2.55 1.35
CA ASN A 288 -29.33 3.74 2.18
C ASN A 288 -28.04 4.54 2.50
N ALA A 289 -27.14 4.65 1.52
CA ALA A 289 -25.90 5.43 1.61
C ALA A 289 -26.12 6.89 1.15
N ASP A 290 -27.09 7.57 1.76
CA ASP A 290 -27.81 8.74 1.22
C ASP A 290 -26.96 9.97 0.83
N THR A 291 -25.73 10.09 1.34
CA THR A 291 -24.78 11.16 0.98
C THR A 291 -23.40 10.63 0.55
N ASN A 292 -23.30 9.36 0.13
CA ASN A 292 -22.04 8.73 -0.25
C ASN A 292 -21.79 8.86 -1.78
N PRO A 293 -20.70 9.51 -2.26
CA PRO A 293 -20.41 9.66 -3.69
C PRO A 293 -20.10 8.34 -4.43
N TYR A 294 -19.91 7.22 -3.73
CA TYR A 294 -19.84 5.87 -4.31
C TYR A 294 -21.24 5.29 -4.61
N ILE A 295 -22.18 6.13 -5.08
CA ILE A 295 -23.52 5.74 -5.57
C ILE A 295 -23.51 5.19 -7.01
N ASN A 296 -22.47 5.51 -7.78
CA ASN A 296 -22.46 5.26 -9.23
C ASN A 296 -22.04 3.82 -9.60
N ASP A 297 -21.37 3.08 -8.69
CA ASP A 297 -20.85 1.71 -8.91
C ASP A 297 -19.99 1.53 -10.16
N SER A 298 -19.35 2.62 -10.60
CA SER A 298 -18.49 2.62 -11.78
C SER A 298 -17.30 1.66 -11.61
N LYS A 299 -16.76 1.14 -12.71
CA LYS A 299 -15.57 0.28 -12.68
C LYS A 299 -14.38 1.04 -12.09
N GLU A 300 -14.27 2.34 -12.35
CA GLU A 300 -13.23 3.18 -11.74
C GLU A 300 -13.40 3.28 -10.22
N GLN A 301 -14.65 3.46 -9.74
CA GLN A 301 -14.95 3.41 -8.30
C GLN A 301 -14.63 2.03 -7.69
N LYS A 302 -14.85 0.94 -8.44
CA LYS A 302 -14.52 -0.43 -8.02
C LYS A 302 -13.00 -0.69 -8.01
N LEU A 303 -12.25 -0.15 -8.96
CA LEU A 303 -10.79 -0.14 -8.94
C LEU A 303 -10.28 0.62 -7.70
N GLN A 304 -10.82 1.82 -7.44
CA GLN A 304 -10.46 2.60 -6.25
C GLN A 304 -10.71 1.83 -4.95
N LYS A 305 -11.83 1.10 -4.84
CA LYS A 305 -12.10 0.20 -3.70
C LYS A 305 -11.05 -0.91 -3.59
N ILE A 306 -10.82 -1.66 -4.68
CA ILE A 306 -9.85 -2.78 -4.72
C ILE A 306 -8.46 -2.31 -4.29
N ILE A 307 -7.93 -1.25 -4.90
CA ILE A 307 -6.58 -0.77 -4.62
C ILE A 307 -6.48 -0.14 -3.22
N THR A 308 -7.52 0.50 -2.71
CA THR A 308 -7.51 1.01 -1.33
C THR A 308 -7.45 -0.12 -0.30
N GLN A 309 -8.27 -1.16 -0.46
CA GLN A 309 -8.23 -2.32 0.46
C GLN A 309 -6.94 -3.11 0.31
N LYS A 310 -6.41 -3.27 -0.91
CA LYS A 310 -5.06 -3.78 -1.18
C LYS A 310 -4.01 -2.97 -0.41
N TRP A 311 -4.02 -1.64 -0.53
CA TRP A 311 -3.05 -0.77 0.13
C TRP A 311 -3.09 -0.85 1.66
N ILE A 312 -4.29 -0.98 2.25
CA ILE A 312 -4.45 -1.23 3.69
C ILE A 312 -3.84 -2.58 4.07
N ALA A 313 -4.26 -3.66 3.39
CA ALA A 313 -3.83 -5.03 3.68
C ALA A 313 -2.34 -5.27 3.41
N MET A 314 -1.75 -4.55 2.44
CA MET A 314 -0.34 -4.70 2.07
C MET A 314 0.64 -4.15 3.09
N PHE A 315 0.22 -3.23 3.97
CA PHE A 315 1.11 -2.67 5.00
C PHE A 315 1.84 -3.80 5.78
N PRO A 316 3.17 -3.73 5.96
CA PRO A 316 4.08 -2.61 5.68
C PRO A 316 4.84 -2.69 4.33
N GLN A 317 4.30 -3.34 3.30
CA GLN A 317 4.94 -3.52 1.97
C GLN A 317 4.92 -2.25 1.10
N SER A 318 5.51 -1.18 1.62
CA SER A 318 5.46 0.18 1.04
C SER A 318 5.91 0.25 -0.43
N CYS A 319 6.85 -0.59 -0.87
CA CYS A 319 7.31 -0.61 -2.27
C CYS A 319 6.24 -1.13 -3.24
N VAL A 320 5.43 -2.11 -2.82
CA VAL A 320 4.27 -2.59 -3.61
C VAL A 320 3.19 -1.51 -3.61
N SER A 321 2.81 -1.03 -2.41
CA SER A 321 1.80 0.01 -2.22
C SER A 321 2.10 1.32 -2.97
N TRP A 322 3.36 1.74 -3.04
CA TRP A 322 3.80 2.93 -3.81
C TRP A 322 3.83 2.66 -5.31
N THR A 323 3.98 1.41 -5.75
CA THR A 323 3.91 1.01 -7.16
C THR A 323 2.46 1.01 -7.65
N ASP A 324 1.54 0.39 -6.89
CA ASP A 324 0.10 0.47 -7.18
C ASP A 324 -0.43 1.91 -7.14
N TYR A 325 0.00 2.73 -6.15
CA TYR A 325 -0.35 4.15 -6.09
C TYR A 325 0.16 4.93 -7.31
N ARG A 326 1.40 4.69 -7.74
CA ARG A 326 1.91 5.35 -8.96
C ARG A 326 1.10 4.93 -10.19
N ARG A 327 0.92 3.62 -10.40
CA ARG A 327 0.21 3.02 -11.54
C ARG A 327 -1.25 3.44 -11.64
N THR A 328 -2.01 3.31 -10.55
CA THR A 328 -3.47 3.54 -10.56
C THR A 328 -3.85 4.96 -10.13
N GLY A 329 -3.09 5.59 -9.23
CA GLY A 329 -3.48 6.83 -8.56
C GLY A 329 -4.30 6.59 -7.28
N TYR A 330 -4.45 5.33 -6.85
CA TYR A 330 -5.19 4.93 -5.66
C TYR A 330 -4.30 4.22 -4.63
N PRO A 331 -4.63 4.32 -3.33
CA PRO A 331 -5.60 5.25 -2.73
C PRO A 331 -5.18 6.72 -2.89
N LYS A 332 -6.12 7.64 -2.75
CA LYS A 332 -5.87 9.10 -2.81
C LYS A 332 -5.26 9.56 -1.48
N LEU A 333 -3.93 9.47 -1.40
CA LEU A 333 -3.13 9.80 -0.22
C LEU A 333 -3.26 11.28 0.17
N LEU A 334 -3.22 11.58 1.47
CA LEU A 334 -3.09 12.97 1.94
C LEU A 334 -1.82 13.62 1.35
N PRO A 335 -1.86 14.91 1.00
CA PRO A 335 -0.72 15.62 0.43
C PRO A 335 0.44 15.68 1.43
N TYR A 336 1.66 15.84 0.89
CA TYR A 336 2.86 16.01 1.72
C TYR A 336 2.87 17.45 2.30
N CYS A 337 3.69 17.73 3.31
CA CYS A 337 3.88 19.11 3.75
C CYS A 337 4.50 19.96 2.63
N PRO A 338 4.10 21.25 2.46
CA PRO A 338 4.63 22.15 1.42
C PRO A 338 6.17 22.20 1.39
N PHE A 339 6.79 22.11 2.56
CA PHE A 339 8.25 22.02 2.75
C PHE A 339 8.93 20.96 1.86
N ALA A 340 8.31 19.78 1.67
CA ALA A 340 8.89 18.71 0.87
C ALA A 340 8.90 19.03 -0.64
N TYR A 341 7.93 19.80 -1.13
CA TYR A 341 7.92 20.26 -2.52
C TYR A 341 8.98 21.35 -2.72
N GLY A 342 9.09 22.29 -1.77
CA GLY A 342 10.10 23.36 -1.79
C GLY A 342 11.55 22.90 -1.63
N ASN A 343 11.78 21.68 -1.13
CA ASN A 343 13.10 21.04 -1.03
C ASN A 343 13.28 19.88 -2.04
N SER A 344 12.42 19.77 -3.05
CA SER A 344 12.57 18.80 -4.14
C SER A 344 13.56 19.28 -5.21
N ASP A 345 13.82 18.45 -6.21
CA ASP A 345 14.60 18.81 -7.41
C ASP A 345 13.83 19.70 -8.42
N GLY A 346 12.67 20.23 -8.02
CA GLY A 346 11.80 21.07 -8.87
C GLY A 346 10.90 20.28 -9.84
N SER A 347 10.97 18.94 -9.85
CA SER A 347 10.11 18.10 -10.71
C SER A 347 8.76 17.70 -10.09
N LEU A 348 8.48 18.17 -8.87
CA LEU A 348 7.25 17.88 -8.12
C LEU A 348 6.30 19.09 -8.12
N GLU A 349 4.99 18.86 -8.22
CA GLU A 349 3.94 19.89 -8.11
C GLU A 349 3.19 19.69 -6.79
N GLU A 350 3.05 20.76 -5.98
CA GLU A 350 2.19 20.75 -4.79
C GLU A 350 0.70 20.70 -5.22
N PRO A 351 -0.09 19.74 -4.72
CA PRO A 351 -1.52 19.68 -5.01
C PRO A 351 -2.25 20.89 -4.42
N ARG A 352 -3.17 21.48 -5.19
CA ARG A 352 -3.88 22.71 -4.81
C ARG A 352 -5.32 22.41 -4.44
N PHE A 353 -5.80 23.07 -3.39
CA PHE A 353 -7.13 22.87 -2.83
C PHE A 353 -7.88 24.18 -2.67
N ASN A 354 -9.21 24.12 -2.81
CA ASN A 354 -10.09 25.17 -2.31
C ASN A 354 -10.18 25.02 -0.77
N TRP A 355 -9.57 25.93 -0.02
CA TRP A 355 -9.55 25.84 1.46
C TRP A 355 -10.93 26.05 2.12
N ILE A 356 -11.95 26.48 1.38
CA ILE A 356 -13.32 26.70 1.89
C ILE A 356 -14.19 25.46 1.63
N THR A 357 -14.16 24.90 0.42
CA THR A 357 -14.97 23.71 0.05
C THR A 357 -14.25 22.39 0.26
N GLY A 358 -12.93 22.44 0.44
CA GLY A 358 -12.05 21.28 0.50
C GLY A 358 -11.78 20.63 -0.87
N GLU A 359 -12.29 21.17 -1.97
CA GLU A 359 -12.19 20.63 -3.33
C GLU A 359 -10.73 20.54 -3.83
N ILE A 360 -10.42 19.47 -4.58
CA ILE A 360 -9.11 19.27 -5.20
C ILE A 360 -9.11 19.96 -6.57
N LEU A 361 -8.20 20.92 -6.74
CA LEU A 361 -8.03 21.70 -7.98
C LEU A 361 -6.89 21.16 -8.86
N THR A 362 -5.92 20.46 -8.26
CA THR A 362 -4.97 19.56 -8.93
C THR A 362 -4.45 18.55 -7.91
N GLU A 363 -4.21 17.31 -8.35
CA GLU A 363 -3.56 16.26 -7.53
C GLU A 363 -2.03 16.41 -7.45
N GLY A 364 -1.46 17.36 -8.21
CA GLY A 364 -0.03 17.63 -8.24
C GLY A 364 0.81 16.44 -8.72
N VAL A 365 2.09 16.46 -8.38
CA VAL A 365 3.05 15.40 -8.70
C VAL A 365 3.87 15.08 -7.46
N THR A 366 3.57 13.94 -6.84
CA THR A 366 4.41 13.32 -5.80
C THR A 366 5.64 12.66 -6.43
N ILE A 367 6.61 12.23 -5.61
CA ILE A 367 7.74 11.39 -6.05
C ILE A 367 7.24 10.17 -6.86
N ARG A 368 7.72 10.05 -8.10
CA ARG A 368 7.40 9.01 -9.08
C ARG A 368 8.52 7.98 -9.22
N ARG A 369 9.77 8.35 -8.94
CA ARG A 369 10.94 7.46 -8.88
C ARG A 369 12.00 7.97 -7.90
N ILE A 370 13.02 7.14 -7.62
CA ILE A 370 14.23 7.54 -6.92
C ILE A 370 15.30 7.86 -7.99
N PRO A 371 15.98 9.03 -7.95
CA PRO A 371 17.10 9.34 -8.82
C PRO A 371 18.29 8.38 -8.65
N TYR A 372 19.18 8.31 -9.64
CA TYR A 372 20.39 7.51 -9.54
C TYR A 372 21.41 8.16 -8.59
N ASN A 373 22.17 7.34 -7.85
CA ASN A 373 23.23 7.84 -6.97
C ASN A 373 24.49 8.21 -7.79
N THR A 374 24.46 9.40 -8.39
CA THR A 374 25.52 9.95 -9.25
C THR A 374 26.72 10.52 -8.48
N ALA A 375 26.91 10.12 -7.21
CA ALA A 375 28.06 10.53 -6.40
C ALA A 375 29.42 9.99 -6.90
N SER A 376 29.42 8.94 -7.74
CA SER A 376 30.59 8.52 -8.52
C SER A 376 30.51 9.10 -9.93
N LEU A 377 31.64 9.64 -10.42
CA LEU A 377 31.76 10.14 -11.80
C LEU A 377 31.49 9.06 -12.85
N GLU A 378 31.79 7.79 -12.54
CA GLU A 378 31.49 6.65 -13.40
C GLU A 378 29.98 6.49 -13.61
N VAL A 379 29.21 6.46 -12.51
CA VAL A 379 27.74 6.37 -12.52
C VAL A 379 27.13 7.63 -13.13
N ALA A 380 27.67 8.82 -12.84
CA ALA A 380 27.21 10.07 -13.44
C ALA A 380 27.36 10.07 -14.96
N ASN A 381 28.49 9.55 -15.48
CA ASN A 381 28.71 9.40 -16.91
C ASN A 381 27.78 8.36 -17.53
N GLU A 382 27.62 7.19 -16.92
CA GLU A 382 26.71 6.14 -17.42
C GLU A 382 25.26 6.64 -17.50
N VAL A 383 24.75 7.27 -16.42
CA VAL A 383 23.40 7.84 -16.36
C VAL A 383 23.19 8.93 -17.44
N ALA A 384 24.22 9.74 -17.70
CA ALA A 384 24.19 10.75 -18.77
C ALA A 384 24.28 10.15 -20.18
N LEU A 385 24.94 8.99 -20.36
CA LEU A 385 25.11 8.31 -21.65
C LEU A 385 23.90 7.47 -22.05
N THR A 386 23.21 6.83 -21.11
CA THR A 386 22.17 5.84 -21.39
C THR A 386 20.85 6.15 -20.69
N ALA A 387 20.85 6.20 -19.36
CA ALA A 387 19.63 6.16 -18.56
C ALA A 387 18.72 7.38 -18.76
N LYS A 388 19.30 8.57 -18.97
CA LYS A 388 18.51 9.78 -19.28
C LYS A 388 17.75 9.68 -20.60
N SER A 389 18.34 9.12 -21.64
CA SER A 389 17.65 8.98 -22.95
C SER A 389 16.47 8.04 -22.82
N ALA A 390 16.70 6.83 -22.28
CA ALA A 390 15.64 5.85 -22.03
C ALA A 390 14.50 6.41 -21.16
N LEU A 391 14.82 7.06 -20.03
CA LEU A 391 13.81 7.72 -19.19
C LEU A 391 13.01 8.79 -19.96
N ASN A 392 13.66 9.58 -20.82
CA ASN A 392 13.02 10.63 -21.60
C ASN A 392 12.13 10.11 -22.73
N GLU A 393 12.50 8.97 -23.32
CA GLU A 393 11.76 8.25 -24.36
C GLU A 393 10.55 7.51 -23.77
N GLU A 394 10.69 6.88 -22.59
CA GLU A 394 9.63 6.09 -21.93
C GLU A 394 8.64 6.93 -21.10
N THR A 395 9.05 8.05 -20.49
CA THR A 395 8.17 8.82 -19.59
C THR A 395 7.09 9.58 -20.36
N THR A 396 5.83 9.22 -20.09
CA THR A 396 4.63 9.98 -20.49
C THR A 396 4.41 11.23 -19.62
N GLY A 397 5.21 11.44 -18.56
CA GLY A 397 5.14 12.61 -17.70
C GLY A 397 5.81 13.86 -18.29
N ALA A 398 5.37 15.04 -17.82
CA ALA A 398 6.00 16.32 -18.14
C ALA A 398 7.41 16.46 -17.53
N ALA A 399 7.66 15.81 -16.39
CA ALA A 399 9.00 15.68 -15.82
C ALA A 399 9.85 14.70 -16.62
N LYS A 400 11.11 15.11 -16.84
CA LYS A 400 12.13 14.47 -17.67
C LYS A 400 13.45 14.37 -16.90
N ASP A 401 14.43 13.70 -17.49
CA ASP A 401 15.74 13.40 -16.93
C ASP A 401 15.70 12.59 -15.62
N ASP A 402 16.87 12.42 -14.98
CA ASP A 402 17.05 11.73 -13.70
C ASP A 402 16.50 12.54 -12.50
N THR A 403 15.20 12.84 -12.52
CA THR A 403 14.49 13.56 -11.45
C THR A 403 13.50 12.65 -10.72
N GLN A 404 13.01 13.11 -9.57
CA GLN A 404 12.01 12.41 -8.74
C GLN A 404 10.63 12.32 -9.40
N GLY A 405 10.24 13.33 -10.18
CA GLY A 405 8.95 13.46 -10.85
C GLY A 405 8.85 12.71 -12.17
N THR A 406 9.99 12.38 -12.80
CA THR A 406 10.01 11.56 -14.02
C THR A 406 9.33 10.22 -13.79
N ARG A 407 8.34 9.91 -14.63
CA ARG A 407 7.58 8.66 -14.53
C ARG A 407 8.35 7.52 -15.19
N LEU A 408 8.13 6.30 -14.71
CA LEU A 408 8.67 5.08 -15.32
C LEU A 408 7.73 4.61 -16.44
N TRP A 409 8.17 3.72 -17.34
CA TRP A 409 7.39 3.32 -18.54
C TRP A 409 5.95 2.86 -18.24
N TRP A 410 5.71 2.22 -17.09
CA TRP A 410 4.39 1.75 -16.64
C TRP A 410 3.57 2.79 -15.85
N ASP A 411 4.18 3.90 -15.43
CA ASP A 411 3.52 4.98 -14.72
C ASP A 411 2.94 5.98 -15.73
N ILE A 412 1.79 5.63 -16.31
CA ILE A 412 1.14 6.45 -17.33
C ILE A 412 0.57 7.75 -16.73
N ALA A 413 0.84 8.88 -17.38
CA ALA A 413 0.38 10.21 -16.98
C ALA A 413 -1.13 10.40 -17.22
N GLU A 414 -1.56 10.29 -18.47
CA GLU A 414 -2.95 10.41 -18.90
C GLU A 414 -3.64 9.05 -18.80
N LYS A 415 -4.16 8.73 -17.61
CA LYS A 415 -4.80 7.44 -17.34
C LYS A 415 -6.22 7.43 -17.89
N LYS A 416 -6.52 6.39 -18.67
CA LYS A 416 -7.89 6.06 -19.08
C LYS A 416 -8.59 5.43 -17.87
N THR A 417 -9.78 5.93 -17.54
CA THR A 417 -10.66 5.27 -16.56
C THR A 417 -11.14 3.92 -17.09
N LEU A 418 -11.48 2.99 -16.21
CA LEU A 418 -11.97 1.66 -16.62
C LEU A 418 -13.39 1.67 -17.21
N ASP A 419 -14.15 2.74 -16.99
CA ASP A 419 -15.57 2.91 -17.35
C ASP A 419 -15.87 2.80 -18.86
#